data_AF-D7FV31-F1
#
_entry.id   AF-D7FV31-F1
#
_cell.length_a   1.000
_cell.length_b   1.000
_cell.length_c   1.000
_cell.angle_alpha   90.00
_cell.angle_beta   90.00
_cell.angle_gamma   90.00
#
_symmetry.space_group_name_H-M   'P 1'
#
loop_
_entity.id
_entity.type
_entity.pdbx_description
1 polymer ?
#
loop_
_entity_poly.entity_id
_entity_poly.type
_entity_poly.pdbx_seq_one_letter_code
_entity_poly.pdbx_strand_id
1 'polypeptide(L)'
;MALEYFRYEDLVRDDEAGDLHAVAERAFGHQGLGIVVVTGVPDVAGARRELFALGHKPLTSHPYKAGTEHAGFSPDQKRFAALPEETKVRYEHPQSSFSFGWSHGKESLETGRPDLAKGSFYANPCFDAPFGGDGGGSGSGRSGGGGAAAAAAAGSGEDDDVDCRSPDHLLHRPENGNDGGGNDAGEEGGRGGGGGGGSDSGPKAAAAATAALVEKYPSFAHPNVWPDADVAGFSAAFKALGRAVVRVGGLVARQCDRYVATVHPGYDKGKMSRIVSTSRCPKGRLLYYFPRSSPPERPSGGVGGGGDGGKHEAVGVAGGVTSGGGGGGGDGDDMGGSGEGDDRAFSDWCGWHNDHSALTGLVPAMFLDSEGREVANEDPRCGLYIRSRRKGELVKATLPPGEAASSCLLFQIGETTQVLSGGALQATPHAVRSTSQEGVSREAFAVFMQPEWGESMDVPRGTEFESVRSLHSKSLLPRAAAPITDRLRPGMDFGEFTEATFAAYY
;
A
#
# COMPACT_ATOMS: atom_id res chain seq x y z
N MET A 1 18.93 -2.68 16.02
CA MET A 1 17.85 -3.68 16.15
C MET A 1 17.74 -4.48 14.86
N ALA A 2 17.24 -5.71 14.90
CA ALA A 2 17.06 -6.58 13.73
C ALA A 2 15.58 -6.68 13.35
N LEU A 3 15.31 -7.00 12.08
CA LEU A 3 13.95 -7.35 11.64
C LEU A 3 13.55 -8.70 12.23
N GLU A 4 12.27 -8.85 12.55
CA GLU A 4 11.65 -10.12 12.89
C GLU A 4 11.09 -10.79 11.64
N TYR A 5 10.99 -12.11 11.66
CA TYR A 5 10.64 -12.92 10.51
C TYR A 5 9.58 -13.96 10.83
N PHE A 6 8.63 -14.10 9.92
CA PHE A 6 7.80 -15.28 9.76
C PHE A 6 8.26 -16.09 8.54
N ARG A 7 8.12 -17.41 8.61
CA ARG A 7 8.08 -18.27 7.42
C ARG A 7 6.63 -18.42 7.00
N TYR A 8 6.35 -18.27 5.70
CA TYR A 8 5.00 -18.40 5.17
C TYR A 8 4.37 -19.75 5.54
N GLU A 9 5.13 -20.84 5.43
CA GLU A 9 4.67 -22.19 5.78
C GLU A 9 4.23 -22.30 7.25
N ASP A 10 4.95 -21.66 8.17
CA ASP A 10 4.60 -21.65 9.59
C ASP A 10 3.27 -20.90 9.81
N LEU A 11 3.08 -19.75 9.14
CA LEU A 11 1.84 -18.97 9.22
C LEU A 11 0.62 -19.73 8.66
N VAL A 12 0.83 -20.60 7.66
CA VAL A 12 -0.23 -21.45 7.11
C VAL A 12 -0.57 -22.60 8.05
N ARG A 13 0.45 -23.24 8.65
CA ARG A 13 0.28 -24.33 9.63
C ARG A 13 -0.25 -23.85 10.99
N ASP A 14 -0.08 -22.56 11.26
CA ASP A 14 -0.65 -21.83 12.38
C ASP A 14 -0.34 -22.47 13.75
N ASP A 15 -1.32 -23.09 14.41
CA ASP A 15 -1.17 -23.69 15.74
C ASP A 15 -0.16 -24.84 15.80
N GLU A 16 0.11 -25.51 14.67
CA GLU A 16 1.11 -26.58 14.61
C GLU A 16 2.56 -26.07 14.60
N ALA A 17 2.77 -24.78 14.30
CA ALA A 17 4.10 -24.18 14.18
C ALA A 17 4.61 -23.60 15.53
N GLY A 18 3.81 -23.69 16.59
CA GLY A 18 4.16 -23.21 17.93
C GLY A 18 3.73 -21.77 18.20
N ASP A 19 4.47 -21.09 19.08
CA ASP A 19 4.15 -19.73 19.53
C ASP A 19 4.59 -18.67 18.51
N LEU A 20 3.84 -18.55 17.42
CA LEU A 20 4.05 -17.52 16.41
C LEU A 20 3.64 -16.12 16.89
N HIS A 21 2.78 -15.99 17.89
CA HIS A 21 2.35 -14.69 18.39
C HIS A 21 3.45 -13.96 19.18
N ALA A 22 4.40 -14.70 19.76
CA ALA A 22 5.63 -14.11 20.30
C ALA A 22 6.48 -13.38 19.24
N VAL A 23 6.42 -13.78 17.96
CA VAL A 23 7.07 -13.03 16.87
C VAL A 23 6.34 -11.70 16.64
N ALA A 24 5.00 -11.70 16.67
CA ALA A 24 4.20 -10.48 16.56
C ALA A 24 4.52 -9.51 17.71
N GLU A 25 4.66 -10.00 18.94
CA GLU A 25 5.12 -9.19 20.08
C GLU A 25 6.48 -8.53 19.81
N ARG A 26 7.49 -9.31 19.42
CA ARG A 26 8.84 -8.76 19.19
C ARG A 26 8.89 -7.79 18.01
N ALA A 27 8.08 -8.03 16.98
CA ALA A 27 8.04 -7.20 15.78
C ALA A 27 7.30 -5.88 16.03
N PHE A 28 6.12 -5.96 16.66
CA PHE A 28 5.13 -4.90 16.68
C PHE A 28 4.85 -4.30 18.05
N GLY A 29 5.21 -5.02 19.11
CA GLY A 29 5.06 -4.57 20.48
C GLY A 29 5.88 -3.33 20.81
N HIS A 30 5.80 -2.90 22.06
CA HIS A 30 6.41 -1.64 22.49
C HIS A 30 7.92 -1.52 22.15
N GLN A 31 8.66 -2.62 22.23
CA GLN A 31 10.10 -2.69 21.90
C GLN A 31 10.41 -3.04 20.44
N GLY A 32 9.40 -3.37 19.65
CA GLY A 32 9.58 -3.79 18.26
C GLY A 32 9.87 -2.64 17.30
N LEU A 33 10.25 -2.98 16.07
CA LEU A 33 10.43 -2.01 14.98
C LEU A 33 9.10 -1.58 14.34
N GLY A 34 7.98 -2.24 14.67
CA GLY A 34 6.69 -2.05 14.01
C GLY A 34 6.63 -2.60 12.59
N ILE A 35 7.57 -3.49 12.24
CA ILE A 35 7.62 -4.18 10.94
C ILE A 35 8.01 -5.64 11.14
N VAL A 36 7.47 -6.53 10.31
CA VAL A 36 7.87 -7.94 10.20
C VAL A 36 8.04 -8.33 8.74
N VAL A 37 8.90 -9.31 8.47
CA VAL A 37 9.07 -9.88 7.13
C VAL A 37 8.47 -11.28 7.10
N VAL A 38 7.65 -11.58 6.10
CA VAL A 38 7.20 -12.94 5.77
C VAL A 38 8.03 -13.45 4.61
N THR A 39 8.71 -14.58 4.80
CA THR A 39 9.61 -15.20 3.81
C THR A 39 8.96 -16.41 3.12
N GLY A 40 9.36 -16.69 1.89
CA GLY A 40 8.90 -17.88 1.15
C GLY A 40 7.44 -17.80 0.72
N VAL A 41 6.94 -16.60 0.43
CA VAL A 41 5.57 -16.42 -0.05
C VAL A 41 5.47 -16.87 -1.51
N PRO A 42 4.59 -17.82 -1.85
CA PRO A 42 4.45 -18.33 -3.21
C PRO A 42 3.91 -17.24 -4.17
N ASP A 43 4.35 -17.32 -5.43
CA ASP A 43 3.87 -16.56 -6.58
C ASP A 43 4.00 -15.02 -6.53
N VAL A 44 4.37 -14.44 -5.39
CA VAL A 44 4.58 -12.99 -5.24
C VAL A 44 5.68 -12.46 -6.15
N ALA A 45 6.77 -13.22 -6.32
CA ALA A 45 7.88 -12.81 -7.18
C ALA A 45 7.47 -12.66 -8.66
N GLY A 46 6.55 -13.52 -9.13
CA GLY A 46 5.98 -13.46 -10.49
C GLY A 46 5.03 -12.29 -10.63
N ALA A 47 4.01 -12.22 -9.77
CA ALA A 47 3.00 -11.16 -9.78
C ALA A 47 3.60 -9.75 -9.60
N ARG A 48 4.67 -9.64 -8.80
CA ARG A 48 5.46 -8.41 -8.63
C ARG A 48 6.08 -7.95 -9.95
N ARG A 49 6.77 -8.84 -10.65
CA ARG A 49 7.42 -8.52 -11.94
C ARG A 49 6.39 -8.09 -12.97
N GLU A 50 5.27 -8.79 -13.05
CA GLU A 50 4.19 -8.49 -13.99
C GLU A 50 3.58 -7.11 -13.75
N LEU A 51 3.19 -6.79 -12.51
CA LEU A 51 2.60 -5.48 -12.20
C LEU A 51 3.59 -4.33 -12.43
N PHE A 52 4.85 -4.49 -12.00
CA PHE A 52 5.83 -3.41 -12.10
C PHE A 52 6.22 -3.14 -13.57
N ALA A 53 6.22 -4.19 -14.41
CA ALA A 53 6.40 -4.05 -15.85
C ALA A 53 5.36 -3.12 -16.49
N LEU A 54 4.08 -3.32 -16.14
CA LEU A 54 2.94 -2.58 -16.68
C LEU A 54 2.88 -1.13 -16.19
N GLY A 55 3.46 -0.85 -15.03
CA GLY A 55 3.42 0.47 -14.45
C GLY A 55 4.58 1.41 -14.81
N HIS A 56 5.74 0.86 -15.16
CA HIS A 56 7.02 1.57 -15.36
C HIS A 56 7.00 2.70 -16.41
N LYS A 57 7.87 3.71 -16.27
CA LYS A 57 8.12 4.76 -17.26
C LYS A 57 9.54 4.63 -17.87
N PRO A 58 9.68 4.22 -19.14
CA PRO A 58 10.97 4.21 -19.83
C PRO A 58 11.53 5.64 -19.95
N LEU A 59 12.84 5.79 -19.78
CA LEU A 59 13.55 7.03 -20.07
C LEU A 59 13.86 7.09 -21.56
N THR A 60 12.96 7.63 -22.38
CA THR A 60 13.25 7.73 -23.82
C THR A 60 13.99 9.03 -24.15
N SER A 61 15.25 8.87 -24.55
CA SER A 61 15.77 9.49 -25.78
C SER A 61 16.30 8.45 -26.79
N HIS A 62 16.33 7.16 -26.43
CA HIS A 62 16.80 6.09 -27.32
C HIS A 62 15.62 5.20 -27.76
N PRO A 63 15.39 5.04 -29.07
CA PRO A 63 14.39 4.12 -29.57
C PRO A 63 14.78 2.68 -29.20
N TYR A 64 13.78 1.90 -28.79
CA TYR A 64 13.88 0.46 -28.57
C TYR A 64 14.56 -0.21 -29.77
N LYS A 65 15.63 -0.99 -29.54
CA LYS A 65 16.21 -1.81 -30.62
C LYS A 65 15.29 -3.00 -30.88
N ALA A 66 14.52 -2.94 -31.96
CA ALA A 66 13.69 -4.05 -32.42
C ALA A 66 14.54 -5.33 -32.57
N GLY A 67 14.07 -6.45 -32.01
CA GLY A 67 14.68 -7.78 -32.18
C GLY A 67 15.41 -8.38 -30.97
N THR A 68 15.38 -7.73 -29.80
CA THR A 68 15.89 -8.35 -28.57
C THR A 68 14.77 -9.02 -27.77
N GLU A 69 14.66 -10.35 -27.86
CA GLU A 69 13.85 -11.12 -26.93
C GLU A 69 14.48 -11.04 -25.54
N HIS A 70 13.80 -10.39 -24.60
CA HIS A 70 14.24 -10.27 -23.22
C HIS A 70 13.16 -10.77 -22.28
N ALA A 71 13.59 -11.55 -21.29
CA ALA A 71 12.71 -12.30 -20.39
C ALA A 71 11.63 -11.41 -19.75
N GLY A 72 10.40 -11.55 -20.23
CA GLY A 72 9.20 -11.00 -19.59
C GLY A 72 8.71 -9.63 -20.06
N PHE A 73 9.30 -9.01 -21.09
CA PHE A 73 8.90 -7.67 -21.53
C PHE A 73 8.70 -7.59 -23.05
N SER A 74 7.48 -7.29 -23.51
CA SER A 74 7.23 -7.03 -24.93
C SER A 74 7.58 -5.57 -25.27
N PRO A 75 8.33 -5.31 -26.36
CA PRO A 75 8.57 -3.97 -26.90
C PRO A 75 7.31 -3.12 -27.07
N ASP A 76 6.20 -3.77 -27.43
CA ASP A 76 4.94 -3.13 -27.78
C ASP A 76 4.01 -2.93 -26.57
N GLN A 77 4.41 -3.43 -25.39
CA GLN A 77 3.62 -3.32 -24.17
C GLN A 77 3.62 -1.88 -23.67
N LYS A 78 2.45 -1.23 -23.77
CA LYS A 78 2.23 0.08 -23.17
C LYS A 78 2.38 0.00 -21.66
N ARG A 79 2.90 1.07 -21.06
CA ARG A 79 3.14 1.16 -19.62
C ARG A 79 2.50 2.42 -19.07
N PHE A 80 1.88 2.33 -17.90
CA PHE A 80 1.01 3.40 -17.41
C PHE A 80 1.75 4.72 -17.18
N ALA A 81 2.88 4.71 -16.46
CA ALA A 81 3.62 5.94 -16.19
C ALA A 81 4.29 6.55 -17.44
N ALA A 82 4.37 5.78 -18.54
CA ALA A 82 4.85 6.23 -19.85
C ALA A 82 3.76 6.84 -20.74
N LEU A 83 2.48 6.72 -20.37
CA LEU A 83 1.39 7.31 -21.13
C LEU A 83 1.50 8.84 -21.17
N PRO A 84 1.03 9.48 -22.25
CA PRO A 84 0.93 10.94 -22.32
C PRO A 84 0.12 11.52 -21.15
N GLU A 85 0.42 12.76 -20.74
CA GLU A 85 -0.22 13.38 -19.56
C GLU A 85 -1.74 13.53 -19.76
N GLU A 86 -2.15 13.89 -20.98
CA GLU A 86 -3.54 13.97 -21.41
C GLU A 86 -4.28 12.62 -21.32
N THR A 87 -3.55 11.52 -21.36
CA THR A 87 -4.11 10.17 -21.17
C THR A 87 -4.22 9.85 -19.69
N LYS A 88 -3.16 10.11 -18.91
CA LYS A 88 -3.13 9.82 -17.47
C LYS A 88 -4.18 10.62 -16.68
N VAL A 89 -4.46 11.86 -17.07
CA VAL A 89 -5.45 12.72 -16.40
C VAL A 89 -6.87 12.12 -16.46
N ARG A 90 -7.18 11.28 -17.47
CA ARG A 90 -8.46 10.57 -17.59
C ARG A 90 -8.70 9.57 -16.47
N TYR A 91 -7.61 9.13 -15.83
CA TYR A 91 -7.62 8.18 -14.73
C TYR A 91 -7.47 8.86 -13.37
N GLU A 92 -7.47 10.20 -13.28
CA GLU A 92 -7.52 10.88 -11.98
C GLU A 92 -8.95 10.87 -11.42
N HIS A 93 -9.08 10.71 -10.09
CA HIS A 93 -10.37 10.85 -9.42
C HIS A 93 -10.31 11.82 -8.23
N PRO A 94 -10.42 13.14 -8.48
CA PRO A 94 -10.28 14.18 -7.46
C PRO A 94 -11.28 14.07 -6.30
N GLN A 95 -12.52 13.63 -6.55
CA GLN A 95 -13.56 13.51 -5.52
C GLN A 95 -13.20 12.49 -4.43
N SER A 96 -12.34 11.51 -4.76
CA SER A 96 -11.81 10.56 -3.78
C SER A 96 -10.55 11.04 -3.06
N SER A 97 -10.20 12.32 -3.19
CA SER A 97 -8.89 12.85 -2.81
C SER A 97 -7.74 12.07 -3.47
N PHE A 98 -7.93 11.70 -4.74
CA PHE A 98 -7.00 10.88 -5.53
C PHE A 98 -6.71 9.48 -4.92
N SER A 99 -7.62 8.96 -4.10
CA SER A 99 -7.54 7.60 -3.54
C SER A 99 -7.98 6.52 -4.52
N PHE A 100 -8.34 6.86 -5.76
CA PHE A 100 -8.57 5.94 -6.87
C PHE A 100 -7.98 6.51 -8.15
N GLY A 101 -7.36 5.65 -8.95
CA GLY A 101 -6.71 6.00 -10.20
C GLY A 101 -5.36 6.72 -10.02
N TRP A 102 -5.02 7.60 -10.95
CA TRP A 102 -3.73 8.29 -11.02
C TRP A 102 -3.62 9.46 -10.03
N SER A 103 -2.43 9.62 -9.46
CA SER A 103 -2.04 10.76 -8.62
C SER A 103 -0.56 11.11 -8.86
N HIS A 104 -0.29 12.35 -9.26
CA HIS A 104 1.06 12.90 -9.45
C HIS A 104 1.04 14.41 -9.18
N GLY A 105 1.99 14.92 -8.38
CA GLY A 105 2.07 16.35 -8.08
C GLY A 105 0.89 16.91 -7.27
N LYS A 106 0.09 16.05 -6.64
CA LYS A 106 -1.06 16.47 -5.82
C LYS A 106 -0.70 16.61 -4.33
N GLU A 107 0.35 15.91 -3.89
CA GLU A 107 0.90 15.99 -2.53
C GLU A 107 1.90 17.16 -2.45
N SER A 108 1.88 17.94 -1.37
CA SER A 108 2.88 19.00 -1.11
C SER A 108 4.03 18.44 -0.29
N LEU A 109 5.27 18.69 -0.73
CA LEU A 109 6.45 18.48 0.08
C LEU A 109 6.45 19.45 1.27
N GLU A 110 7.26 19.20 2.31
CA GLU A 110 7.44 20.11 3.45
C GLU A 110 7.85 21.54 3.03
N THR A 111 8.40 21.68 1.82
CA THR A 111 8.79 22.96 1.21
C THR A 111 7.63 23.73 0.56
N GLY A 112 6.40 23.19 0.61
CA GLY A 112 5.21 23.74 -0.06
C GLY A 112 5.20 23.55 -1.58
N ARG A 113 6.17 22.81 -2.13
CA ARG A 113 6.24 22.49 -3.56
C ARG A 113 5.52 21.17 -3.85
N PRO A 114 4.85 21.04 -5.00
CA PRO A 114 4.30 19.77 -5.43
C PRO A 114 5.36 18.66 -5.50
N ASP A 115 5.03 17.47 -5.02
CA ASP A 115 5.87 16.30 -5.19
C ASP A 115 5.74 15.75 -6.63
N LEU A 116 6.71 16.15 -7.46
CA LEU A 116 6.80 15.71 -8.85
C LEU A 116 7.76 14.51 -9.01
N ALA A 117 8.44 14.08 -7.95
CA ALA A 117 9.45 13.02 -8.00
C ALA A 117 8.82 11.62 -8.00
N LYS A 118 7.54 11.50 -7.64
CA LYS A 118 6.79 10.25 -7.70
C LYS A 118 5.39 10.39 -8.28
N GLY A 119 4.94 9.32 -8.93
CA GLY A 119 3.55 9.10 -9.29
C GLY A 119 2.97 7.92 -8.52
N SER A 120 1.65 7.85 -8.41
CA SER A 120 0.96 6.74 -7.75
C SER A 120 -0.30 6.36 -8.51
N PHE A 121 -0.55 5.05 -8.61
CA PHE A 121 -1.82 4.51 -9.07
C PHE A 121 -2.50 3.78 -7.93
N TYR A 122 -3.73 4.21 -7.59
CA TYR A 122 -4.51 3.66 -6.50
C TYR A 122 -5.69 2.85 -7.01
N ALA A 123 -5.91 1.69 -6.42
CA ALA A 123 -7.11 0.90 -6.66
C ALA A 123 -7.39 -0.01 -5.48
N ASN A 124 -8.62 -0.47 -5.35
CA ASN A 124 -8.96 -1.57 -4.47
C ASN A 124 -8.50 -2.88 -5.12
N PRO A 125 -7.56 -3.63 -4.51
CA PRO A 125 -7.01 -4.83 -5.12
C PRO A 125 -7.95 -6.03 -5.02
N CYS A 126 -8.99 -5.97 -4.18
CA CYS A 126 -9.89 -7.09 -3.94
C CYS A 126 -11.17 -7.00 -4.77
N PHE A 127 -11.73 -5.79 -4.91
CA PHE A 127 -13.05 -5.55 -5.50
C PHE A 127 -12.99 -4.43 -6.55
N ASP A 128 -13.72 -4.60 -7.66
CA ASP A 128 -13.90 -3.52 -8.64
C ASP A 128 -14.91 -2.48 -8.18
N ALA A 129 -16.02 -2.93 -7.60
CA ALA A 129 -17.03 -2.09 -7.02
C ALA A 129 -17.26 -2.54 -5.57
N PRO A 130 -16.54 -1.96 -4.60
CA PRO A 130 -16.57 -2.43 -3.20
C PRO A 130 -17.97 -2.56 -2.59
N PHE A 131 -18.95 -1.78 -3.07
CA PHE A 131 -20.33 -1.78 -2.58
C PHE A 131 -21.37 -1.93 -3.68
N GLY A 132 -20.97 -2.23 -4.93
CA GLY A 132 -21.90 -2.46 -6.03
C GLY A 132 -22.43 -3.89 -5.98
N GLY A 133 -23.72 -4.06 -5.73
CA GLY A 133 -24.34 -5.38 -5.70
C GLY A 133 -24.27 -6.06 -7.07
N ASP A 134 -23.37 -7.04 -7.22
CA ASP A 134 -23.60 -8.40 -7.71
C ASP A 134 -22.24 -9.15 -7.70
N GLY A 135 -22.11 -10.18 -6.84
CA GLY A 135 -20.97 -11.12 -6.85
C GLY A 135 -20.33 -11.46 -5.49
N GLY A 136 -20.78 -12.55 -4.85
CA GLY A 136 -19.91 -13.37 -3.98
C GLY A 136 -19.95 -13.16 -2.47
N GLY A 137 -21.13 -13.23 -1.84
CA GLY A 137 -21.24 -13.23 -0.38
C GLY A 137 -22.59 -13.71 0.16
N SER A 138 -23.17 -14.77 -0.42
CA SER A 138 -24.35 -15.41 0.15
C SER A 138 -23.96 -16.67 0.92
N GLY A 139 -24.22 -16.65 2.23
CA GLY A 139 -24.20 -17.83 3.06
C GLY A 139 -25.08 -18.96 2.50
N SER A 140 -24.70 -20.17 2.87
CA SER A 140 -25.34 -21.44 2.57
C SER A 140 -26.86 -21.38 2.35
N GLY A 141 -27.27 -21.61 1.10
CA GLY A 141 -28.66 -21.85 0.72
C GLY A 141 -28.69 -22.67 -0.57
N ARG A 142 -28.67 -24.01 -0.43
CA ARG A 142 -28.90 -24.94 -1.55
C ARG A 142 -30.29 -24.68 -2.14
N SER A 143 -30.36 -24.29 -3.41
CA SER A 143 -31.52 -24.55 -4.25
C SER A 143 -31.06 -25.14 -5.57
N GLY A 144 -31.52 -26.36 -5.85
CA GLY A 144 -31.31 -27.03 -7.12
C GLY A 144 -32.34 -26.56 -8.15
N GLY A 145 -31.91 -26.50 -9.41
CA GLY A 145 -32.77 -26.26 -10.55
C GLY A 145 -31.98 -26.45 -11.83
N GLY A 146 -32.12 -27.63 -12.44
CA GLY A 146 -31.57 -27.94 -13.75
C GLY A 146 -32.39 -27.34 -14.89
N GLY A 147 -31.72 -27.07 -16.00
CA GLY A 147 -32.35 -26.67 -17.27
C GLY A 147 -31.30 -26.42 -18.34
N ALA A 148 -31.14 -27.37 -19.26
CA ALA A 148 -30.23 -27.29 -20.41
C ALA A 148 -30.87 -26.54 -21.59
N ALA A 149 -30.11 -25.68 -22.27
CA ALA A 149 -30.19 -25.42 -23.72
C ALA A 149 -28.97 -24.61 -24.20
N ALA A 150 -28.56 -24.85 -25.44
CA ALA A 150 -27.23 -24.58 -25.98
C ALA A 150 -27.07 -23.27 -26.80
N ALA A 151 -25.82 -22.82 -26.85
CA ALA A 151 -25.09 -22.14 -27.95
C ALA A 151 -25.44 -20.69 -28.36
N ALA A 152 -24.51 -19.76 -28.09
CA ALA A 152 -23.78 -18.97 -29.12
C ALA A 152 -22.66 -18.12 -28.49
N ALA A 153 -21.52 -18.05 -29.17
CA ALA A 153 -20.24 -17.52 -28.69
C ALA A 153 -20.11 -15.99 -28.75
N ALA A 154 -19.62 -15.39 -27.66
CA ALA A 154 -18.75 -14.20 -27.63
C ALA A 154 -18.14 -14.14 -26.21
N GLY A 155 -16.83 -14.38 -26.09
CA GLY A 155 -16.15 -14.50 -24.81
C GLY A 155 -15.96 -13.17 -24.10
N SER A 156 -16.91 -12.81 -23.24
CA SER A 156 -16.65 -11.99 -22.05
C SER A 156 -16.14 -12.93 -20.95
N GLY A 157 -14.89 -12.75 -20.52
CA GLY A 157 -14.38 -13.46 -19.35
C GLY A 157 -15.16 -13.00 -18.12
N GLU A 158 -16.09 -13.83 -17.66
CA GLU A 158 -16.59 -13.80 -16.29
C GLU A 158 -15.42 -14.23 -15.41
N ASP A 159 -14.61 -13.27 -14.95
CA ASP A 159 -13.69 -13.51 -13.85
C ASP A 159 -14.54 -13.68 -12.59
N ASP A 160 -14.74 -14.92 -12.17
CA ASP A 160 -15.38 -15.26 -10.91
C ASP A 160 -14.76 -14.42 -9.78
N ASP A 161 -15.58 -13.57 -9.15
CA ASP A 161 -15.31 -12.92 -7.86
C ASP A 161 -15.31 -14.00 -6.76
N VAL A 162 -14.35 -14.92 -6.85
CA VAL A 162 -14.03 -15.89 -5.81
C VAL A 162 -13.57 -15.11 -4.60
N ASP A 163 -14.19 -15.36 -3.45
CA ASP A 163 -13.78 -14.84 -2.15
C ASP A 163 -12.33 -15.29 -1.88
N CYS A 164 -11.39 -14.46 -2.32
CA CYS A 164 -9.95 -14.74 -2.32
C CYS A 164 -9.33 -14.84 -0.91
N ARG A 165 -10.18 -14.94 0.11
CA ARG A 165 -9.93 -14.79 1.53
C ARG A 165 -10.37 -16.03 2.32
N SER A 166 -10.97 -17.04 1.68
CA SER A 166 -11.27 -18.33 2.31
C SER A 166 -9.98 -19.13 2.61
N PRO A 167 -9.78 -19.61 3.86
CA PRO A 167 -8.66 -20.47 4.22
C PRO A 167 -8.61 -21.80 3.46
N ASP A 168 -9.72 -22.27 2.90
CA ASP A 168 -9.84 -23.62 2.32
C ASP A 168 -9.00 -23.82 1.05
N HIS A 169 -8.57 -22.74 0.39
CA HIS A 169 -7.64 -22.82 -0.74
C HIS A 169 -6.17 -22.94 -0.32
N LEU A 170 -5.86 -22.90 0.98
CA LEU A 170 -4.48 -23.01 1.49
C LEU A 170 -3.94 -24.45 1.50
N LEU A 171 -4.77 -25.47 1.22
CA LEU A 171 -4.38 -26.88 1.41
C LEU A 171 -4.61 -27.84 0.22
N HIS A 172 -5.10 -27.40 -0.93
CA HIS A 172 -5.42 -28.36 -2.01
C HIS A 172 -4.29 -28.56 -3.03
N ARG A 173 -3.55 -29.64 -2.83
CA ARG A 173 -2.87 -30.42 -3.87
C ARG A 173 -3.94 -31.29 -4.60
N PRO A 174 -3.88 -31.49 -5.93
CA PRO A 174 -4.89 -32.29 -6.61
C PRO A 174 -4.59 -33.78 -6.38
N GLU A 175 -5.42 -34.47 -5.62
CA GLU A 175 -5.43 -35.93 -5.63
C GLU A 175 -6.82 -36.45 -6.03
N ASN A 176 -6.80 -37.26 -7.08
CA ASN A 176 -7.91 -38.07 -7.57
C ASN A 176 -8.35 -39.07 -6.49
N GLY A 177 -9.65 -39.18 -6.25
CA GLY A 177 -10.20 -40.18 -5.34
C GLY A 177 -11.71 -40.28 -5.46
N ASN A 178 -12.14 -41.12 -6.39
CA ASN A 178 -13.50 -41.62 -6.48
C ASN A 178 -13.78 -42.57 -5.31
N ASP A 179 -14.79 -42.26 -4.49
CA ASP A 179 -15.56 -43.16 -3.62
C ASP A 179 -16.84 -42.37 -3.24
N GLY A 180 -18.08 -42.86 -3.25
CA GLY A 180 -18.60 -44.21 -3.15
C GLY A 180 -19.60 -44.26 -1.98
N GLY A 181 -20.91 -44.34 -2.27
CA GLY A 181 -22.00 -44.59 -1.30
C GLY A 181 -22.85 -43.35 -0.99
N GLY A 182 -24.18 -43.39 -0.89
CA GLY A 182 -25.16 -44.48 -0.82
C GLY A 182 -26.34 -43.98 0.04
N ASN A 183 -27.55 -44.46 -0.27
CA ASN A 183 -28.80 -44.38 0.52
C ASN A 183 -29.58 -43.06 0.52
N ASP A 184 -30.92 -43.02 0.60
CA ASP A 184 -32.03 -43.97 0.42
C ASP A 184 -33.33 -43.12 0.45
N ALA A 185 -34.46 -43.75 0.14
CA ALA A 185 -35.78 -43.26 -0.23
C ALA A 185 -36.60 -42.36 0.75
N GLY A 186 -37.67 -41.79 0.18
CA GLY A 186 -38.96 -41.44 0.82
C GLY A 186 -39.01 -40.04 1.44
N GLU A 187 -40.07 -39.24 1.37
CA GLU A 187 -41.49 -39.50 1.10
C GLU A 187 -42.18 -38.16 0.75
N GLU A 188 -43.17 -38.19 -0.15
CA GLU A 188 -43.94 -37.02 -0.60
C GLU A 188 -44.97 -36.56 0.45
N GLY A 189 -45.17 -35.23 0.55
CA GLY A 189 -46.23 -34.65 1.38
C GLY A 189 -46.60 -33.21 1.01
N GLY A 190 -47.63 -33.06 0.18
CA GLY A 190 -48.76 -32.13 0.41
C GLY A 190 -48.56 -30.60 0.43
N ARG A 191 -48.81 -29.98 -0.74
CA ARG A 191 -49.59 -28.74 -1.03
C ARG A 191 -49.76 -27.66 0.05
N GLY A 192 -49.46 -26.41 -0.33
CA GLY A 192 -50.01 -25.20 0.27
C GLY A 192 -49.59 -23.92 -0.47
N GLY A 193 -50.30 -23.58 -1.56
CA GLY A 193 -50.11 -22.32 -2.26
C GLY A 193 -50.72 -21.15 -1.48
N GLY A 194 -49.90 -20.13 -1.21
CA GLY A 194 -50.31 -18.84 -0.68
C GLY A 194 -49.54 -17.75 -1.39
N GLY A 195 -50.20 -17.08 -2.35
CA GLY A 195 -49.65 -15.92 -3.04
C GLY A 195 -49.47 -14.75 -2.08
N GLY A 196 -48.23 -14.32 -1.89
CA GLY A 196 -47.88 -13.04 -1.30
C GLY A 196 -47.21 -12.19 -2.36
N GLY A 197 -47.81 -11.05 -2.72
CA GLY A 197 -47.23 -10.09 -3.65
C GLY A 197 -45.90 -9.58 -3.11
N GLY A 198 -44.81 -10.01 -3.73
CA GLY A 198 -43.49 -9.40 -3.53
C GLY A 198 -43.48 -8.04 -4.22
N SER A 199 -43.31 -6.98 -3.43
CA SER A 199 -42.96 -5.66 -3.95
C SER A 199 -41.63 -5.78 -4.69
N ASP A 200 -41.67 -5.52 -5.99
CA ASP A 200 -40.53 -5.46 -6.92
C ASP A 200 -39.64 -4.23 -6.63
N SER A 201 -39.11 -4.16 -5.41
CA SER A 201 -38.18 -3.11 -4.97
C SER A 201 -36.72 -3.54 -5.05
N GLY A 202 -36.43 -4.72 -5.63
CA GLY A 202 -35.15 -5.43 -5.54
C GLY A 202 -33.96 -4.66 -6.14
N PRO A 203 -33.58 -4.78 -7.41
CA PRO A 203 -32.25 -4.34 -7.87
C PRO A 203 -32.01 -2.82 -7.81
N LYS A 204 -33.07 -2.03 -8.02
CA LYS A 204 -32.98 -0.56 -8.11
C LYS A 204 -32.69 0.12 -6.78
N ALA A 205 -33.20 -0.42 -5.67
CA ALA A 205 -32.95 0.13 -4.34
C ALA A 205 -31.51 -0.14 -3.87
N ALA A 206 -30.97 -1.32 -4.19
CA ALA A 206 -29.58 -1.66 -3.90
C ALA A 206 -28.60 -0.78 -4.69
N ALA A 207 -28.82 -0.60 -5.99
CA ALA A 207 -27.99 0.30 -6.81
C ALA A 207 -28.05 1.76 -6.33
N ALA A 208 -29.24 2.24 -5.91
CA ALA A 208 -29.39 3.57 -5.33
C ALA A 208 -28.65 3.71 -3.99
N ALA A 209 -28.66 2.67 -3.15
CA ALA A 209 -27.91 2.65 -1.89
C ALA A 209 -26.40 2.66 -2.12
N THR A 210 -25.89 1.89 -3.11
CA THR A 210 -24.48 1.95 -3.53
C THR A 210 -24.09 3.35 -3.99
N ALA A 211 -24.90 3.98 -4.84
CA ALA A 211 -24.61 5.32 -5.34
C ALA A 211 -24.54 6.35 -4.20
N ALA A 212 -25.45 6.28 -3.23
CA ALA A 212 -25.42 7.14 -2.05
C ALA A 212 -24.17 6.91 -1.18
N LEU A 213 -23.68 5.67 -1.07
CA LEU A 213 -22.43 5.36 -0.38
C LEU A 213 -21.20 5.92 -1.11
N VAL A 214 -21.16 5.81 -2.43
CA VAL A 214 -20.08 6.38 -3.26
C VAL A 214 -20.03 7.90 -3.13
N GLU A 215 -21.19 8.55 -3.16
CA GLU A 215 -21.29 10.01 -2.98
C GLU A 215 -20.83 10.43 -1.59
N LYS A 216 -21.23 9.69 -0.55
CA LYS A 216 -20.89 10.02 0.84
C LYS A 216 -19.43 9.70 1.19
N TYR A 217 -18.87 8.61 0.66
CA TYR A 217 -17.55 8.10 1.02
C TYR A 217 -16.70 7.76 -0.22
N PRO A 218 -16.42 8.74 -1.10
CA PRO A 218 -15.78 8.47 -2.39
C PRO A 218 -14.35 7.90 -2.28
N SER A 219 -13.62 8.17 -1.20
CA SER A 219 -12.28 7.59 -0.96
C SER A 219 -12.32 6.09 -0.59
N PHE A 220 -13.47 5.61 -0.11
CA PHE A 220 -13.68 4.22 0.34
C PHE A 220 -14.48 3.40 -0.67
N ALA A 221 -15.59 3.96 -1.17
CA ALA A 221 -16.62 3.20 -1.84
C ALA A 221 -16.59 3.29 -3.37
N HIS A 222 -15.85 4.25 -3.93
CA HIS A 222 -15.83 4.45 -5.38
C HIS A 222 -15.31 3.19 -6.11
N PRO A 223 -15.89 2.84 -7.27
CA PRO A 223 -15.37 1.77 -8.11
C PRO A 223 -13.94 2.04 -8.60
N ASN A 224 -13.19 1.01 -8.97
CA ASN A 224 -11.87 1.19 -9.54
C ASN A 224 -11.92 1.93 -10.89
N VAL A 225 -10.91 2.78 -11.11
CA VAL A 225 -10.73 3.53 -12.36
C VAL A 225 -9.60 2.89 -13.14
N TRP A 226 -9.87 1.75 -13.80
CA TRP A 226 -8.85 0.92 -14.43
C TRP A 226 -8.34 1.46 -15.78
N PRO A 227 -7.04 1.31 -16.10
CA PRO A 227 -6.46 1.80 -17.34
C PRO A 227 -6.38 0.74 -18.44
N ASP A 228 -7.12 -0.36 -18.31
CA ASP A 228 -7.04 -1.53 -19.21
C ASP A 228 -7.32 -1.20 -20.68
N ALA A 229 -8.05 -0.12 -20.97
CA ALA A 229 -8.22 0.39 -22.33
C ALA A 229 -6.91 0.87 -22.97
N ASP A 230 -5.97 1.41 -22.19
CA ASP A 230 -4.66 1.86 -22.65
C ASP A 230 -3.53 0.89 -22.29
N VAL A 231 -3.67 0.12 -21.20
CA VAL A 231 -2.68 -0.80 -20.65
C VAL A 231 -3.38 -2.12 -20.30
N ALA A 232 -3.61 -2.96 -21.30
CA ALA A 232 -4.31 -4.23 -21.12
C ALA A 232 -3.65 -5.10 -20.05
N GLY A 233 -4.48 -5.73 -19.20
CA GLY A 233 -4.02 -6.62 -18.13
C GLY A 233 -3.57 -5.91 -16.85
N PHE A 234 -3.62 -4.57 -16.80
CA PHE A 234 -3.23 -3.81 -15.61
C PHE A 234 -4.09 -4.16 -14.39
N SER A 235 -5.41 -4.22 -14.54
CA SER A 235 -6.32 -4.59 -13.46
C SER A 235 -6.03 -6.00 -12.92
N ALA A 236 -5.84 -6.98 -13.81
CA ALA A 236 -5.55 -8.36 -13.46
C ALA A 236 -4.25 -8.48 -12.65
N ALA A 237 -3.14 -7.90 -13.14
CA ALA A 237 -1.85 -7.92 -12.44
C ALA A 237 -1.91 -7.21 -11.07
N PHE A 238 -2.61 -6.07 -11.00
CA PHE A 238 -2.77 -5.29 -9.77
C PHE A 238 -3.54 -6.10 -8.71
N LYS A 239 -4.66 -6.71 -9.11
CA LYS A 239 -5.46 -7.56 -8.23
C LYS A 239 -4.70 -8.82 -7.82
N ALA A 240 -4.00 -9.48 -8.73
CA ALA A 240 -3.26 -10.72 -8.43
C ALA A 240 -2.25 -10.50 -7.29
N LEU A 241 -1.40 -9.47 -7.42
CA LEU A 241 -0.42 -9.12 -6.40
C LEU A 241 -1.10 -8.61 -5.12
N GLY A 242 -2.08 -7.71 -5.24
CA GLY A 242 -2.73 -7.12 -4.08
C GLY A 242 -3.53 -8.12 -3.25
N ARG A 243 -4.26 -9.05 -3.88
CA ARG A 243 -4.96 -10.16 -3.19
C ARG A 243 -3.97 -11.07 -2.47
N ALA A 244 -2.80 -11.34 -3.05
CA ALA A 244 -1.74 -12.11 -2.37
C ALA A 244 -1.25 -11.41 -1.10
N VAL A 245 -1.03 -10.09 -1.15
CA VAL A 245 -0.64 -9.30 0.02
C VAL A 245 -1.72 -9.32 1.10
N VAL A 246 -3.00 -9.13 0.75
CA VAL A 246 -4.12 -9.18 1.70
C VAL A 246 -4.25 -10.56 2.35
N ARG A 247 -4.14 -11.65 1.59
CA ARG A 247 -4.18 -13.02 2.13
C ARG A 247 -3.11 -13.24 3.20
N VAL A 248 -1.86 -12.91 2.89
CA VAL A 248 -0.74 -13.08 3.85
C VAL A 248 -0.91 -12.13 5.04
N GLY A 249 -1.38 -10.91 4.81
CA GLY A 249 -1.71 -9.96 5.86
C GLY A 249 -2.75 -10.50 6.85
N GLY A 250 -3.74 -11.27 6.37
CA GLY A 250 -4.69 -11.98 7.21
C GLY A 250 -4.04 -13.02 8.14
N LEU A 251 -3.02 -13.75 7.65
CA LEU A 251 -2.25 -14.70 8.48
C LEU A 251 -1.47 -13.97 9.58
N VAL A 252 -0.81 -12.86 9.24
CA VAL A 252 -0.07 -12.01 10.19
C VAL A 252 -1.03 -11.41 11.23
N ALA A 253 -2.19 -10.93 10.79
CA ALA A 253 -3.20 -10.34 11.67
C ALA A 253 -3.72 -11.34 12.71
N ARG A 254 -3.83 -12.63 12.40
CA ARG A 254 -4.18 -13.67 13.39
C ARG A 254 -3.15 -13.77 14.52
N GLN A 255 -1.85 -13.67 14.21
CA GLN A 255 -0.81 -13.68 15.24
C GLN A 255 -0.84 -12.41 16.09
N CYS A 256 -1.15 -11.27 15.48
CA CYS A 256 -1.43 -10.03 16.21
C CYS A 256 -2.61 -10.18 17.17
N ASP A 257 -3.75 -10.71 16.70
CA ASP A 257 -4.93 -10.96 17.54
C ASP A 257 -4.60 -11.83 18.77
N ARG A 258 -3.84 -12.91 18.56
CA ARG A 258 -3.44 -13.83 19.62
C ARG A 258 -2.58 -13.13 20.67
N TYR A 259 -1.56 -12.38 20.25
CA TYR A 259 -0.72 -11.64 21.18
C TYR A 259 -1.55 -10.62 21.97
N VAL A 260 -2.37 -9.81 21.30
CA VAL A 260 -3.18 -8.79 21.98
C VAL A 260 -4.14 -9.42 22.99
N ALA A 261 -4.73 -10.58 22.68
CA ALA A 261 -5.57 -11.32 23.62
C ALA A 261 -4.84 -11.80 24.88
N THR A 262 -3.50 -11.97 24.85
CA THR A 262 -2.70 -12.32 26.04
C THR A 262 -2.50 -11.13 26.99
N VAL A 263 -2.47 -9.91 26.46
CA VAL A 263 -2.18 -8.69 27.23
C VAL A 263 -3.42 -7.85 27.56
N HIS A 264 -4.48 -7.94 26.76
CA HIS A 264 -5.73 -7.22 26.94
C HIS A 264 -6.93 -8.19 27.04
N PRO A 265 -7.38 -8.54 28.26
CA PRO A 265 -8.55 -9.43 28.44
C PRO A 265 -9.86 -8.88 27.87
N GLY A 266 -9.97 -7.56 27.74
CA GLY A 266 -11.12 -6.88 27.14
C GLY A 266 -11.06 -6.74 25.61
N TYR A 267 -10.05 -7.32 24.96
CA TYR A 267 -9.90 -7.33 23.52
C TYR A 267 -10.99 -8.17 22.84
N ASP A 268 -11.52 -7.65 21.73
CA ASP A 268 -12.41 -8.40 20.85
C ASP A 268 -11.57 -9.37 20.01
N LYS A 269 -11.59 -10.65 20.40
CA LYS A 269 -10.72 -11.67 19.79
C LYS A 269 -10.99 -11.78 18.29
N GLY A 270 -9.94 -11.73 17.49
CA GLY A 270 -10.06 -11.82 16.03
C GLY A 270 -10.41 -10.50 15.36
N LYS A 271 -10.46 -9.37 16.08
CA LYS A 271 -10.84 -8.07 15.51
C LYS A 271 -9.92 -7.66 14.36
N MET A 272 -8.60 -7.85 14.48
CA MET A 272 -7.69 -7.46 13.40
C MET A 272 -7.79 -8.36 12.18
N SER A 273 -7.76 -9.68 12.36
CA SER A 273 -7.91 -10.62 11.24
C SER A 273 -9.28 -10.48 10.58
N ARG A 274 -10.35 -10.20 11.33
CA ARG A 274 -11.66 -9.81 10.77
C ARG A 274 -11.53 -8.57 9.89
N ILE A 275 -10.98 -7.46 10.40
CA ILE A 275 -10.82 -6.22 9.62
C ILE A 275 -10.06 -6.50 8.31
N VAL A 276 -8.93 -7.20 8.38
CA VAL A 276 -8.09 -7.48 7.20
C VAL A 276 -8.81 -8.39 6.20
N SER A 277 -9.55 -9.40 6.67
CA SER A 277 -10.20 -10.40 5.80
C SER A 277 -11.59 -10.01 5.32
N THR A 278 -12.34 -9.18 6.05
CA THR A 278 -13.74 -8.90 5.70
C THR A 278 -13.93 -7.50 5.12
N SER A 279 -13.03 -6.55 5.41
CA SER A 279 -13.17 -5.19 4.90
C SER A 279 -13.21 -5.16 3.38
N ARG A 280 -14.16 -4.39 2.85
CA ARG A 280 -14.27 -4.11 1.41
C ARG A 280 -13.42 -2.92 0.99
N CYS A 281 -12.70 -2.29 1.90
CA CYS A 281 -11.97 -1.04 1.66
C CYS A 281 -10.44 -1.16 1.54
N PRO A 282 -9.77 -2.31 1.29
CA PRO A 282 -8.32 -2.31 1.16
C PRO A 282 -7.89 -1.44 -0.02
N LYS A 283 -6.72 -0.80 0.10
CA LYS A 283 -6.20 0.12 -0.91
C LYS A 283 -4.80 -0.28 -1.36
N GLY A 284 -4.66 -0.68 -2.61
CA GLY A 284 -3.37 -0.81 -3.26
C GLY A 284 -2.87 0.55 -3.75
N ARG A 285 -1.58 0.81 -3.59
CA ARG A 285 -0.87 1.96 -4.15
C ARG A 285 0.37 1.44 -4.86
N LEU A 286 0.35 1.53 -6.19
CA LEU A 286 1.53 1.30 -7.02
C LEU A 286 2.28 2.62 -7.17
N LEU A 287 3.50 2.66 -6.64
CA LEU A 287 4.36 3.83 -6.61
C LEU A 287 5.43 3.74 -7.69
N TYR A 288 5.63 4.88 -8.34
CA TYR A 288 6.67 5.08 -9.33
C TYR A 288 7.53 6.24 -8.89
N TYR A 289 8.76 5.97 -8.52
CA TYR A 289 9.76 7.02 -8.30
C TYR A 289 10.47 7.26 -9.62
N PHE A 290 10.31 8.47 -10.16
CA PHE A 290 10.88 8.81 -11.46
C PHE A 290 12.41 8.86 -11.36
N PRO A 291 13.12 8.47 -12.44
CA PRO A 291 14.57 8.56 -12.45
C PRO A 291 15.04 9.99 -12.27
N ARG A 292 16.15 10.14 -11.54
CA ARG A 292 16.80 11.45 -11.42
C ARG A 292 17.47 11.78 -12.74
N SER A 293 17.14 12.93 -13.31
CA SER A 293 17.90 13.54 -14.40
C SER A 293 19.15 14.18 -13.80
N SER A 294 20.32 14.00 -14.43
CA SER A 294 21.49 14.81 -14.11
C SER A 294 21.11 16.30 -14.25
N PRO A 295 21.53 17.20 -13.34
CA PRO A 295 21.30 18.62 -13.54
C PRO A 295 21.91 19.03 -14.90
N PRO A 296 21.25 19.92 -15.67
CA PRO A 296 21.79 20.34 -16.95
C PRO A 296 23.21 20.85 -16.74
N GLU A 297 24.16 20.36 -17.56
CA GLU A 297 25.54 20.86 -17.56
C GLU A 297 25.47 22.38 -17.58
N ARG A 298 26.07 23.03 -16.57
CA ARG A 298 26.25 24.48 -16.63
C ARG A 298 26.98 24.76 -17.93
N PRO A 299 26.48 25.65 -18.80
CA PRO A 299 27.15 25.91 -20.06
C PRO A 299 28.59 26.27 -19.73
N SER A 300 29.52 25.47 -20.25
CA SER A 300 30.95 25.70 -20.13
C SER A 300 31.21 27.13 -20.55
N GLY A 301 31.64 27.96 -19.60
CA GLY A 301 31.91 29.38 -19.83
C GLY A 301 32.92 29.53 -20.97
N GLY A 302 32.42 29.81 -22.17
CA GLY A 302 33.23 30.16 -23.32
C GLY A 302 33.93 31.47 -23.04
N VAL A 303 35.25 31.42 -22.99
CA VAL A 303 36.13 32.59 -22.95
C VAL A 303 36.11 33.27 -24.32
N GLY A 304 35.82 34.57 -24.32
CA GLY A 304 36.04 35.52 -25.43
C GLY A 304 34.73 36.08 -26.02
N GLY A 305 34.49 37.38 -26.16
CA GLY A 305 35.25 38.59 -25.88
C GLY A 305 34.52 39.78 -26.55
N GLY A 306 34.55 40.97 -25.94
CA GLY A 306 34.38 42.26 -26.64
C GLY A 306 32.99 42.93 -26.68
N GLY A 307 32.77 43.88 -25.76
CA GLY A 307 32.18 45.22 -25.96
C GLY A 307 30.80 45.43 -26.59
N ASP A 308 29.85 46.05 -25.87
CA ASP A 308 29.57 47.51 -25.92
C ASP A 308 28.42 47.85 -24.96
N GLY A 309 28.38 49.10 -24.50
CA GLY A 309 27.63 49.56 -23.33
C GLY A 309 26.15 49.84 -23.52
N GLY A 310 25.44 49.88 -22.39
CA GLY A 310 24.06 50.32 -22.29
C GLY A 310 23.64 50.41 -20.83
N LYS A 311 23.80 51.61 -20.26
CA LYS A 311 23.36 52.02 -18.93
C LYS A 311 21.87 51.69 -18.73
N HIS A 312 21.44 51.27 -17.54
CA HIS A 312 20.26 51.82 -16.87
C HIS A 312 20.27 51.49 -15.37
N GLU A 313 19.59 52.35 -14.62
CA GLU A 313 19.92 52.84 -13.29
C GLU A 313 19.65 51.90 -12.11
N ALA A 314 20.45 52.11 -11.08
CA ALA A 314 20.26 51.57 -9.74
C ALA A 314 19.25 52.41 -8.94
N VAL A 315 18.39 51.74 -8.19
CA VAL A 315 17.86 52.26 -6.92
C VAL A 315 18.20 51.24 -5.85
N GLY A 316 19.16 51.60 -5.01
CA GLY A 316 19.54 50.82 -3.84
C GLY A 316 18.71 51.19 -2.62
N VAL A 317 18.55 50.23 -1.71
CA VAL A 317 18.69 50.50 -0.27
C VAL A 317 19.49 49.36 0.34
N ALA A 318 20.53 49.77 1.05
CA ALA A 318 21.57 48.97 1.64
C ALA A 318 21.38 48.79 3.15
N GLY A 319 22.08 47.79 3.68
CA GLY A 319 22.44 47.57 5.08
C GLY A 319 22.87 46.09 5.20
N GLY A 320 24.14 45.70 5.02
CA GLY A 320 25.37 46.22 5.64
C GLY A 320 25.45 45.64 7.06
N VAL A 321 26.41 44.80 7.46
CA VAL A 321 27.88 44.95 7.36
C VAL A 321 28.56 43.63 7.81
N THR A 322 29.45 43.11 6.95
CA THR A 322 30.83 42.54 7.12
C THR A 322 31.19 41.64 8.34
N SER A 323 32.19 40.75 8.33
CA SER A 323 33.08 40.02 7.40
C SER A 323 34.14 39.35 8.28
N GLY A 324 34.64 38.17 7.94
CA GLY A 324 35.83 37.61 8.57
C GLY A 324 36.14 36.21 8.08
N GLY A 325 36.96 36.11 7.03
CA GLY A 325 37.42 34.85 6.46
C GLY A 325 38.67 34.29 7.14
N GLY A 326 38.96 33.01 6.85
CA GLY A 326 40.21 32.34 7.17
C GLY A 326 40.08 30.85 6.90
N GLY A 327 40.74 30.35 5.85
CA GLY A 327 40.66 28.96 5.38
C GLY A 327 41.60 27.98 6.09
N GLY A 328 41.62 26.75 5.59
CA GLY A 328 42.58 25.70 5.95
C GLY A 328 41.88 24.36 6.17
N GLY A 329 42.24 23.37 5.35
CA GLY A 329 41.62 22.05 5.33
C GLY A 329 41.93 21.15 6.53
N GLY A 330 41.28 19.98 6.51
CA GLY A 330 41.54 18.88 7.43
C GLY A 330 40.40 17.87 7.35
N ASP A 331 40.68 16.72 6.75
CA ASP A 331 39.91 15.49 6.91
C ASP A 331 39.73 15.20 8.41
N GLY A 332 38.51 14.85 8.80
CA GLY A 332 38.17 14.51 10.18
C GLY A 332 36.73 14.05 10.27
N ASP A 333 36.55 12.74 10.26
CA ASP A 333 35.34 12.08 10.73
C ASP A 333 35.03 12.55 12.16
N ASP A 334 33.90 13.23 12.36
CA ASP A 334 33.35 13.41 13.70
C ASP A 334 31.83 13.20 13.71
N MET A 335 31.45 12.16 14.44
CA MET A 335 30.09 11.71 14.73
C MET A 335 29.55 12.54 15.91
N GLY A 336 28.62 13.46 15.64
CA GLY A 336 27.84 14.08 16.71
C GLY A 336 27.26 15.44 16.35
N GLY A 337 26.12 15.47 15.65
CA GLY A 337 25.40 16.71 15.34
C GLY A 337 23.91 16.48 15.12
N SER A 338 23.11 17.15 15.94
CA SER A 338 21.65 17.07 16.10
C SER A 338 20.78 17.12 14.84
N GLY A 339 19.97 16.07 14.64
CA GLY A 339 18.52 16.10 14.38
C GLY A 339 17.95 16.68 13.07
N GLU A 340 18.45 17.81 12.56
CA GLU A 340 17.81 18.53 11.44
C GLU A 340 18.49 18.30 10.08
N GLY A 341 19.74 17.80 10.08
CA GLY A 341 20.49 17.54 8.84
C GLY A 341 20.10 16.26 8.11
N ASP A 342 19.56 15.27 8.83
CA ASP A 342 19.28 13.93 8.29
C ASP A 342 17.88 13.83 7.65
N ASP A 343 16.89 14.56 8.18
CA ASP A 343 15.49 14.50 7.70
C ASP A 343 15.33 15.01 6.26
N ARG A 344 16.18 15.95 5.82
CA ARG A 344 16.23 16.40 4.42
C ARG A 344 16.61 15.29 3.43
N ALA A 345 17.31 14.24 3.88
CA ALA A 345 17.63 13.11 3.01
C ALA A 345 16.40 12.22 2.70
N PHE A 346 15.30 12.40 3.44
CA PHE A 346 14.08 11.63 3.32
C PHE A 346 12.91 12.40 2.69
N SER A 347 13.08 13.71 2.41
CA SER A 347 12.02 14.55 1.86
C SER A 347 11.66 14.24 0.39
N ASP A 348 12.59 13.65 -0.37
CA ASP A 348 12.49 13.61 -1.83
C ASP A 348 11.56 12.52 -2.39
N TRP A 349 11.28 11.46 -1.62
CA TRP A 349 10.48 10.32 -2.08
C TRP A 349 9.31 10.01 -1.16
N CYS A 350 9.61 9.75 0.12
CA CYS A 350 8.58 9.48 1.12
C CYS A 350 9.11 9.93 2.47
N GLY A 351 8.63 11.08 2.93
CA GLY A 351 9.00 11.65 4.22
C GLY A 351 8.54 10.79 5.39
N TRP A 352 8.96 11.18 6.59
CA TRP A 352 8.59 10.49 7.83
C TRP A 352 7.09 10.57 8.10
N HIS A 353 6.46 9.41 8.23
CA HIS A 353 5.04 9.30 8.53
C HIS A 353 4.73 7.99 9.28
N ASN A 354 3.51 7.92 9.80
CA ASN A 354 2.88 6.65 10.20
C ASN A 354 1.76 6.33 9.22
N ASP A 355 1.54 5.06 8.94
CA ASP A 355 0.33 4.63 8.27
C ASP A 355 -0.87 4.75 9.20
N HIS A 356 -1.99 5.26 8.70
CA HIS A 356 -3.24 5.34 9.46
C HIS A 356 -4.12 4.08 9.29
N SER A 357 -3.80 3.19 8.34
CA SER A 357 -4.51 1.94 8.10
C SER A 357 -4.38 0.95 9.28
N ALA A 358 -5.00 -0.23 9.22
CA ALA A 358 -4.81 -1.25 10.26
C ALA A 358 -3.48 -1.99 10.07
N LEU A 359 -3.22 -2.46 8.86
CA LEU A 359 -2.00 -3.18 8.49
C LEU A 359 -1.59 -2.76 7.08
N THR A 360 -0.31 -2.47 6.87
CA THR A 360 0.23 -2.16 5.54
C THR A 360 1.14 -3.28 5.08
N GLY A 361 0.81 -3.92 3.97
CA GLY A 361 1.67 -4.89 3.30
C GLY A 361 2.54 -4.19 2.24
N LEU A 362 3.83 -4.45 2.26
CA LEU A 362 4.81 -3.88 1.34
C LEU A 362 5.43 -4.98 0.49
N VAL A 363 5.41 -4.78 -0.82
CA VAL A 363 6.14 -5.60 -1.78
C VAL A 363 7.55 -5.05 -1.95
N PRO A 364 8.60 -5.90 -1.93
CA PRO A 364 9.98 -5.48 -2.15
C PRO A 364 10.12 -4.70 -3.46
N ALA A 365 10.68 -3.49 -3.39
CA ALA A 365 10.81 -2.63 -4.56
C ALA A 365 11.70 -3.25 -5.64
N MET A 366 11.49 -2.86 -6.90
CA MET A 366 12.39 -3.13 -8.01
C MET A 366 12.99 -1.82 -8.51
N PHE A 367 14.19 -1.91 -9.09
CA PHE A 367 14.82 -0.81 -9.79
C PHE A 367 14.85 -1.18 -11.26
N LEU A 368 14.35 -0.29 -12.10
CA LEU A 368 14.27 -0.52 -13.54
C LEU A 368 15.10 0.53 -14.29
N ASP A 369 15.85 0.08 -15.28
CA ASP A 369 16.58 0.98 -16.19
C ASP A 369 15.68 1.57 -17.28
N SER A 370 16.27 2.33 -18.21
CA SER A 370 15.58 2.96 -19.34
C SER A 370 14.89 1.97 -20.28
N GLU A 371 15.34 0.72 -20.31
CA GLU A 371 14.75 -0.36 -21.11
C GLU A 371 13.70 -1.15 -20.32
N GLY A 372 13.49 -0.81 -19.05
CA GLY A 372 12.57 -1.48 -18.14
C GLY A 372 13.11 -2.81 -17.61
N ARG A 373 14.43 -3.04 -17.62
CA ARG A 373 15.08 -4.24 -17.08
C ARG A 373 15.34 -4.05 -15.58
N GLU A 374 15.15 -5.12 -14.80
CA GLU A 374 15.50 -5.12 -13.38
C GLU A 374 17.01 -5.01 -13.21
N VAL A 375 17.45 -3.99 -12.48
CA VAL A 375 18.86 -3.72 -12.16
C VAL A 375 19.06 -3.73 -10.65
N ALA A 376 20.31 -3.95 -10.23
CA ALA A 376 20.68 -3.85 -8.83
C ALA A 376 20.59 -2.39 -8.34
N ASN A 377 20.21 -2.21 -7.08
CA ASN A 377 20.36 -0.94 -6.39
C ASN A 377 21.83 -0.75 -6.01
N GLU A 378 22.50 0.20 -6.65
CA GLU A 378 23.90 0.53 -6.41
C GLU A 378 24.09 1.52 -5.25
N ASP A 379 23.01 2.16 -4.76
CA ASP A 379 23.07 3.03 -3.58
C ASP A 379 22.73 2.24 -2.30
N PRO A 380 23.72 1.89 -1.46
CA PRO A 380 23.48 1.16 -0.22
C PRO A 380 22.69 1.97 0.81
N ARG A 381 22.48 3.27 0.62
CA ARG A 381 21.66 4.13 1.49
C ARG A 381 20.22 4.27 1.01
N CYS A 382 19.91 3.88 -0.23
CA CYS A 382 18.55 3.89 -0.74
C CYS A 382 17.72 2.78 -0.08
N GLY A 383 16.49 3.08 0.34
CA GLY A 383 15.55 2.09 0.86
C GLY A 383 14.61 2.59 1.94
N LEU A 384 13.91 1.65 2.56
CA LEU A 384 12.97 1.90 3.67
C LEU A 384 13.74 2.04 4.99
N TYR A 385 13.46 3.12 5.72
CA TYR A 385 14.01 3.41 7.02
C TYR A 385 12.89 3.51 8.06
N ILE A 386 13.21 3.03 9.26
CA ILE A 386 12.32 3.01 10.41
C ILE A 386 13.02 3.80 11.52
N ARG A 387 12.29 4.73 12.15
CA ARG A 387 12.76 5.43 13.32
C ARG A 387 12.25 4.70 14.56
N SER A 388 13.15 3.97 15.21
CA SER A 388 12.87 3.20 16.42
C SER A 388 12.26 4.06 17.52
N ARG A 389 11.26 3.53 18.21
CA ARG A 389 10.62 4.16 19.38
C ARG A 389 11.52 4.27 20.61
N ARG A 390 12.54 3.40 20.73
CA ARG A 390 13.34 3.28 21.96
C ARG A 390 14.24 4.50 22.21
N LYS A 391 14.77 5.10 21.15
CA LYS A 391 15.70 6.25 21.20
C LYS A 391 15.72 7.10 19.91
N GLY A 392 14.80 6.87 18.97
CA GLY A 392 14.84 7.49 17.65
C GLY A 392 15.92 6.91 16.73
N GLU A 393 16.49 5.74 17.04
CA GLU A 393 17.50 5.09 16.21
C GLU A 393 16.97 4.82 14.80
N LEU A 394 17.74 5.18 13.78
CA LEU A 394 17.41 4.89 12.39
C LEU A 394 17.85 3.49 12.01
N VAL A 395 16.91 2.67 11.56
CA VAL A 395 17.13 1.30 11.11
C VAL A 395 16.67 1.16 9.67
N LYS A 396 17.58 0.78 8.77
CA LYS A 396 17.24 0.44 7.38
C LYS A 396 16.66 -0.97 7.32
N ALA A 397 15.44 -1.12 6.82
CA ALA A 397 14.83 -2.42 6.58
C ALA A 397 15.54 -3.11 5.40
N THR A 398 16.35 -4.12 5.70
CA THR A 398 17.15 -4.86 4.72
C THR A 398 16.66 -6.30 4.65
N LEU A 399 16.23 -6.71 3.46
CA LEU A 399 15.79 -8.08 3.20
C LEU A 399 16.99 -9.03 2.97
N PRO A 400 16.78 -10.35 3.07
CA PRO A 400 17.78 -11.33 2.65
C PRO A 400 18.24 -11.06 1.20
N PRO A 401 19.52 -11.27 0.86
CA PRO A 401 20.03 -11.02 -0.49
C PRO A 401 19.51 -12.04 -1.50
N GLY A 402 19.59 -11.68 -2.78
CA GLY A 402 19.29 -12.58 -3.90
C GLY A 402 17.80 -12.86 -4.09
N GLU A 403 17.49 -13.98 -4.76
CA GLU A 403 16.12 -14.34 -5.16
C GLU A 403 15.17 -14.49 -3.97
N ALA A 404 15.68 -14.84 -2.78
CA ALA A 404 14.90 -14.94 -1.56
C ALA A 404 14.13 -13.64 -1.23
N ALA A 405 14.72 -12.47 -1.53
CA ALA A 405 14.05 -11.18 -1.34
C ALA A 405 12.75 -11.07 -2.12
N SER A 406 12.70 -11.60 -3.34
CA SER A 406 11.56 -11.48 -4.25
C SER A 406 10.33 -12.28 -3.79
N SER A 407 10.55 -13.26 -2.92
CA SER A 407 9.51 -14.06 -2.25
C SER A 407 9.10 -13.52 -0.87
N CYS A 408 9.58 -12.34 -0.50
CA CYS A 408 9.26 -11.72 0.77
C CYS A 408 8.09 -10.73 0.65
N LEU A 409 7.34 -10.59 1.74
CA LEU A 409 6.44 -9.46 1.98
C LEU A 409 6.78 -8.84 3.32
N LEU A 410 6.72 -7.51 3.45
CA LEU A 410 6.86 -6.85 4.74
C LEU A 410 5.49 -6.37 5.22
N PHE A 411 5.26 -6.37 6.53
CA PHE A 411 4.02 -5.84 7.12
C PHE A 411 4.33 -4.86 8.22
N GLN A 412 3.70 -3.68 8.15
CA GLN A 412 3.79 -2.63 9.16
C GLN A 412 2.44 -2.41 9.85
N ILE A 413 2.50 -2.09 11.13
CA ILE A 413 1.32 -1.73 11.92
C ILE A 413 0.99 -0.27 11.71
N GLY A 414 -0.26 0.02 11.39
CA GLY A 414 -0.76 1.38 11.34
C GLY A 414 -1.44 1.83 12.63
N GLU A 415 -1.75 3.12 12.70
CA GLU A 415 -2.30 3.78 13.88
C GLU A 415 -3.66 3.21 14.30
N THR A 416 -4.48 2.77 13.35
CA THR A 416 -5.75 2.10 13.67
C THR A 416 -5.52 0.87 14.53
N THR A 417 -4.58 0.02 14.16
CA THR A 417 -4.28 -1.17 14.98
C THR A 417 -3.68 -0.80 16.34
N GLN A 418 -2.87 0.27 16.41
CA GLN A 418 -2.40 0.76 17.70
C GLN A 418 -3.57 1.10 18.62
N VAL A 419 -4.62 1.73 18.09
CA VAL A 419 -5.84 2.02 18.86
C VAL A 419 -6.59 0.76 19.23
N LEU A 420 -6.90 -0.07 18.24
CA LEU A 420 -7.73 -1.26 18.43
C LEU A 420 -7.07 -2.32 19.31
N SER A 421 -5.74 -2.32 19.41
CA SER A 421 -4.97 -3.21 20.30
C SER A 421 -4.75 -2.65 21.70
N GLY A 422 -5.27 -1.45 22.01
CA GLY A 422 -5.03 -0.81 23.32
C GLY A 422 -3.58 -0.36 23.53
N GLY A 423 -2.83 -0.14 22.45
CA GLY A 423 -1.42 0.25 22.48
C GLY A 423 -0.43 -0.92 22.61
N ALA A 424 -0.93 -2.16 22.66
CA ALA A 424 -0.08 -3.36 22.68
C ALA A 424 0.76 -3.49 21.40
N LEU A 425 0.19 -3.16 20.24
CA LEU A 425 0.88 -3.06 18.96
C LEU A 425 1.06 -1.58 18.63
N GLN A 426 2.20 -1.19 18.05
CA GLN A 426 2.52 0.22 17.87
C GLN A 426 2.92 0.53 16.43
N ALA A 427 2.33 1.60 15.90
CA ALA A 427 2.77 2.19 14.64
C ALA A 427 4.16 2.82 14.82
N THR A 428 4.98 2.74 13.78
CA THR A 428 6.35 3.30 13.82
C THR A 428 6.57 4.28 12.69
N PRO A 429 7.20 5.44 12.96
CA PRO A 429 7.59 6.36 11.92
C PRO A 429 8.54 5.69 10.93
N HIS A 430 8.26 5.84 9.66
CA HIS A 430 9.07 5.32 8.58
C HIS A 430 9.11 6.29 7.39
N ALA A 431 10.15 6.14 6.57
CA ALA A 431 10.43 6.97 5.42
C ALA A 431 11.18 6.15 4.36
N VAL A 432 11.16 6.61 3.11
CA VAL A 432 11.97 6.02 2.04
C VAL A 432 13.01 7.03 1.59
N ARG A 433 14.28 6.65 1.71
CA ARG A 433 15.40 7.43 1.20
C ARG A 433 15.58 7.18 -0.29
N SER A 434 15.74 8.29 -1.02
CA SER A 434 16.00 8.29 -2.47
C SER A 434 17.34 7.67 -2.83
N THR A 435 17.44 7.15 -4.06
CA THR A 435 18.70 6.65 -4.63
C THR A 435 19.52 7.78 -5.23
N SER A 436 20.85 7.73 -5.04
CA SER A 436 21.78 8.53 -5.82
C SER A 436 22.08 7.97 -7.20
N GLN A 437 21.61 6.75 -7.52
CA GLN A 437 21.81 6.12 -8.82
C GLN A 437 21.02 6.88 -9.90
N GLU A 438 21.70 7.33 -10.95
CA GLU A 438 21.07 8.03 -12.08
C GLU A 438 20.47 7.03 -13.07
N GLY A 439 19.49 7.47 -13.85
CA GLY A 439 18.95 6.68 -14.96
C GLY A 439 18.09 5.46 -14.56
N VAL A 440 17.79 5.28 -13.28
CA VAL A 440 16.94 4.19 -12.78
C VAL A 440 15.67 4.71 -12.11
N SER A 441 14.54 4.06 -12.37
CA SER A 441 13.32 4.25 -11.60
C SER A 441 13.28 3.28 -10.43
N ARG A 442 12.38 3.54 -9.48
CA ARG A 442 12.05 2.59 -8.41
C ARG A 442 10.55 2.34 -8.39
N GLU A 443 10.16 1.10 -8.50
CA GLU A 443 8.78 0.63 -8.45
C GLU A 443 8.53 -0.02 -7.11
N ALA A 444 7.44 0.36 -6.44
CA ALA A 444 7.04 -0.22 -5.17
C ALA A 444 5.53 -0.39 -5.12
N PHE A 445 5.05 -1.37 -4.36
CA PHE A 445 3.62 -1.57 -4.17
C PHE A 445 3.31 -1.76 -2.69
N ALA A 446 2.39 -0.93 -2.20
CA ALA A 446 1.89 -0.96 -0.83
C ALA A 446 0.39 -1.30 -0.87
N VAL A 447 -0.06 -2.12 0.07
CA VAL A 447 -1.48 -2.43 0.25
C VAL A 447 -1.87 -2.08 1.68
N PHE A 448 -2.72 -1.06 1.80
CA PHE A 448 -3.30 -0.60 3.05
C PHE A 448 -4.56 -1.42 3.34
N MET A 449 -4.45 -2.36 4.28
CA MET A 449 -5.59 -3.13 4.80
C MET A 449 -6.21 -2.31 5.92
N GLN A 450 -7.36 -1.72 5.63
CA GLN A 450 -8.03 -0.74 6.48
C GLN A 450 -9.47 -1.19 6.79
N PRO A 451 -10.06 -0.76 7.92
CA PRO A 451 -11.46 -1.02 8.21
C PRO A 451 -12.43 -0.41 7.18
N GLU A 452 -13.69 -0.85 7.24
CA GLU A 452 -14.78 -0.09 6.63
C GLU A 452 -14.97 1.22 7.41
N TRP A 453 -15.54 2.26 6.77
CA TRP A 453 -15.62 3.61 7.35
C TRP A 453 -16.32 3.61 8.73
N GLY A 454 -17.38 2.81 8.91
CA GLY A 454 -18.17 2.79 10.14
C GLY A 454 -17.61 1.88 11.24
N GLU A 455 -16.42 1.30 11.07
CA GLU A 455 -15.81 0.49 12.13
C GLU A 455 -15.45 1.39 13.32
N SER A 456 -15.92 1.00 14.52
CA SER A 456 -15.61 1.73 15.75
C SER A 456 -14.10 1.67 16.05
N MET A 457 -13.55 2.85 16.35
CA MET A 457 -12.17 3.05 16.81
C MET A 457 -12.05 3.00 18.34
N ASP A 458 -13.01 2.39 19.02
CA ASP A 458 -12.93 2.21 20.48
C ASP A 458 -11.75 1.30 20.86
N VAL A 459 -11.07 1.70 21.93
CA VAL A 459 -10.00 0.91 22.56
C VAL A 459 -10.59 -0.33 23.27
N PRO A 460 -9.80 -1.39 23.51
CA PRO A 460 -10.26 -2.57 24.24
C PRO A 460 -10.87 -2.22 25.60
N ARG A 461 -11.92 -2.95 26.02
CA ARG A 461 -12.58 -2.70 27.32
C ARG A 461 -11.56 -2.79 28.46
N GLY A 462 -11.60 -1.81 29.36
CA GLY A 462 -10.65 -1.71 30.48
C GLY A 462 -9.31 -1.07 30.11
N THR A 463 -9.16 -0.54 28.89
CA THR A 463 -7.99 0.26 28.48
C THR A 463 -8.31 1.75 28.58
N GLU A 464 -7.41 2.52 29.19
CA GLU A 464 -7.53 3.98 29.24
C GLU A 464 -7.22 4.59 27.88
N PHE A 465 -8.17 5.33 27.30
CA PHE A 465 -8.06 5.91 25.95
C PHE A 465 -6.82 6.81 25.78
N GLU A 466 -6.48 7.60 26.80
CA GLU A 466 -5.31 8.49 26.77
C GLU A 466 -3.96 7.75 26.74
N SER A 467 -3.93 6.50 27.23
CA SER A 467 -2.72 5.68 27.16
C SER A 467 -2.33 5.40 25.71
N VAL A 468 -3.30 5.13 24.83
CA VAL A 468 -3.05 4.82 23.41
C VAL A 468 -2.55 6.03 22.62
N ARG A 469 -3.05 7.22 22.97
CA ARG A 469 -2.69 8.48 22.30
C ARG A 469 -1.29 8.97 22.68
N SER A 470 -0.78 8.62 23.86
CA SER A 470 0.43 9.20 24.44
C SER A 470 1.74 8.43 24.15
N LEU A 471 1.70 7.30 23.44
CA LEU A 471 2.77 6.30 23.40
C LEU A 471 4.07 6.61 22.62
N HIS A 472 4.37 7.86 22.24
CA HIS A 472 5.66 8.34 21.62
C HIS A 472 5.65 8.82 20.15
N SER A 473 4.53 9.19 19.53
CA SER A 473 4.59 9.71 18.14
C SER A 473 5.10 11.16 18.03
N LYS A 474 4.74 12.04 18.97
CA LYS A 474 5.01 13.49 18.90
C LYS A 474 6.49 13.87 18.82
N SER A 475 7.38 13.16 19.50
CA SER A 475 8.82 13.47 19.53
C SER A 475 9.61 12.81 18.40
N LEU A 476 9.02 11.85 17.70
CA LEU A 476 9.70 11.03 16.68
C LEU A 476 9.27 11.39 15.26
N LEU A 477 8.09 11.96 15.08
CA LEU A 477 7.62 12.49 13.81
C LEU A 477 8.11 13.94 13.61
N PRO A 478 8.33 14.38 12.36
CA PRO A 478 8.62 15.77 12.06
C PRO A 478 7.51 16.68 12.60
N ARG A 479 7.85 17.95 12.87
CA ARG A 479 6.89 18.94 13.37
C ARG A 479 5.67 19.14 12.45
N ALA A 480 5.81 18.82 11.16
CA ALA A 480 4.75 18.90 10.15
C ALA A 480 3.80 17.68 10.16
N ALA A 481 4.18 16.56 10.75
CA ALA A 481 3.34 15.37 10.81
C ALA A 481 2.38 15.45 12.00
N ALA A 482 1.08 15.40 11.71
CA ALA A 482 0.03 15.50 12.73
C ALA A 482 -0.05 14.22 13.57
N PRO A 483 0.30 14.27 14.87
CA PRO A 483 0.31 13.11 15.73
C PRO A 483 -1.12 12.61 16.00
N ILE A 484 -1.26 11.32 16.31
CA ILE A 484 -2.56 10.69 16.61
C ILE A 484 -3.32 11.40 17.74
N THR A 485 -2.62 12.04 18.68
CA THR A 485 -3.22 12.84 19.75
C THR A 485 -4.06 13.98 19.22
N ASP A 486 -3.71 14.56 18.08
CA ASP A 486 -4.37 15.76 17.59
C ASP A 486 -5.60 15.40 16.76
N ARG A 487 -5.64 14.17 16.22
CA ARG A 487 -6.69 13.66 15.32
C ARG A 487 -7.73 12.75 15.98
N LEU A 488 -7.31 11.84 16.86
CA LEU A 488 -8.21 10.84 17.45
C LEU A 488 -9.02 11.42 18.62
N ARG A 489 -10.33 11.13 18.70
CA ARG A 489 -11.24 11.50 19.78
C ARG A 489 -12.08 10.28 20.22
N PRO A 490 -12.55 10.23 21.48
CA PRO A 490 -13.40 9.12 21.95
C PRO A 490 -14.68 9.00 21.13
N GLY A 491 -15.09 7.75 20.83
CA GLY A 491 -16.32 7.45 20.10
C GLY A 491 -16.25 7.66 18.59
N MET A 492 -15.08 7.99 18.02
CA MET A 492 -14.92 8.09 16.58
C MET A 492 -15.06 6.74 15.87
N ASP A 493 -15.61 6.75 14.66
CA ASP A 493 -15.41 5.66 13.71
C ASP A 493 -14.14 5.86 12.84
N PHE A 494 -13.80 4.86 12.03
CA PHE A 494 -12.62 4.92 11.18
C PHE A 494 -12.72 5.99 10.09
N GLY A 495 -13.93 6.29 9.60
CA GLY A 495 -14.21 7.34 8.63
C GLY A 495 -13.89 8.71 9.19
N GLU A 496 -14.42 9.04 10.37
CA GLU A 496 -14.15 10.29 11.10
C GLU A 496 -12.66 10.43 11.42
N PHE A 497 -12.00 9.34 11.83
CA PHE A 497 -10.54 9.34 12.05
C PHE A 497 -9.76 9.58 10.74
N THR A 498 -10.21 9.03 9.62
CA THR A 498 -9.61 9.24 8.30
C THR A 498 -9.80 10.68 7.82
N GLU A 499 -10.98 11.26 7.98
CA GLU A 499 -11.26 12.67 7.67
C GLU A 499 -10.39 13.61 8.49
N ALA A 500 -10.31 13.38 9.81
CA ALA A 500 -9.43 14.14 10.70
C ALA A 500 -7.94 13.98 10.32
N THR A 501 -7.57 12.83 9.75
CA THR A 501 -6.22 12.60 9.22
C THR A 501 -5.98 13.38 7.95
N PHE A 502 -6.86 13.30 6.96
CA PHE A 502 -6.69 14.04 5.72
C PHE A 502 -6.67 15.55 5.95
N ALA A 503 -7.57 16.08 6.77
CA ALA A 503 -7.60 17.52 7.10
C ALA A 503 -6.34 18.04 7.80
N ALA A 504 -5.50 17.15 8.35
CA ALA A 504 -4.25 17.53 8.98
C ALA A 504 -3.05 17.53 8.02
N TYR A 505 -3.17 16.92 6.85
CA TYR A 505 -2.10 16.75 5.86
C TYR A 505 -2.40 17.42 4.50
N TYR A 506 -3.68 17.66 4.20
CA TYR A 506 -4.20 18.25 2.96
C TYR A 506 -5.17 19.37 3.30
#